data_AF-A0A401UDL2-F1
#
_entry.id   AF-A0A401UDL2-F1
#
_cell.length_a   1.000
_cell.length_b   1.000
_cell.length_c   1.000
_cell.angle_alpha   90.00
_cell.angle_beta   90.00
_cell.angle_gamma   90.00
#
_symmetry.space_group_name_H-M   'P 1'
#
loop_
_entity.id
_entity.type
_entity.pdbx_description
1 polymer ?
#
loop_
_entity_poly.entity_id
_entity_poly.type
_entity_poly.pdbx_seq_one_letter_code
_entity_poly.pdbx_strand_id
1 'polypeptide(L)'
;MTALILLVITVLEFIVAFTIPHEYKDLRVWIFITMTIVKAAYIVGEFMHLRYEAKFLLWSILVPIIFIVWMLVAFIYEGVAMADGKL
;
A
#
# COMPACT_ATOMS: atom_id res chain seq x y z
N MET A 1 22.13 -0.16 6.77
CA MET A 1 22.01 1.29 6.43
C MET A 1 20.58 1.68 6.07
N THR A 2 19.86 0.83 5.35
CA THR A 2 18.45 0.96 4.96
C THR A 2 17.44 1.18 6.09
N ALA A 3 17.67 0.62 7.29
CA ALA A 3 16.84 0.90 8.47
C ALA A 3 16.77 2.41 8.80
N LEU A 4 17.88 3.13 8.65
CA LEU A 4 17.95 4.58 8.88
C LEU A 4 17.23 5.36 7.77
N ILE A 5 17.32 4.89 6.52
CA ILE A 5 16.60 5.51 5.39
C ILE A 5 15.09 5.39 5.61
N LEU A 6 14.64 4.23 6.06
CA LEU A 6 13.23 3.99 6.37
C LEU A 6 12.77 4.84 7.56
N LEU A 7 13.58 4.94 8.61
CA LEU A 7 13.31 5.83 9.75
C LEU A 7 13.13 7.27 9.28
N VAL A 8 14.05 7.79 8.45
CA VAL A 8 13.97 9.15 7.88
C VAL A 8 12.70 9.35 7.07
N ILE A 9 12.31 8.39 6.22
CA ILE A 9 11.06 8.47 5.45
C ILE A 9 9.85 8.54 6.39
N THR A 10 9.79 7.73 7.45
CA THR A 10 8.69 7.80 8.43
C THR A 10 8.66 9.13 9.19
N VAL A 11 9.81 9.67 9.58
CA VAL A 11 9.86 10.98 10.26
C VAL A 11 9.37 12.09 9.32
N LEU A 12 9.74 12.03 8.04
CA LEU A 12 9.23 12.96 7.02
C LEU A 12 7.72 12.83 6.82
N GLU A 13 7.15 11.61 6.84
CA GLU A 13 5.70 11.39 6.83
C GLU A 13 5.01 12.10 7.99
N PHE A 14 5.54 11.97 9.21
CA PHE A 14 4.97 12.67 10.37
C PHE A 14 5.10 14.19 10.25
N ILE A 15 6.24 14.71 9.79
CA ILE A 15 6.41 16.15 9.58
C ILE A 15 5.36 16.67 8.60
N VAL A 16 5.19 16.01 7.44
CA VAL A 16 4.17 16.37 6.45
C VAL A 16 2.75 16.28 7.01
N ALA A 17 2.47 15.26 7.83
CA ALA A 17 1.17 15.11 8.48
C ALA A 17 0.85 16.24 9.46
N PHE A 18 1.85 16.80 10.15
CA PHE A 18 1.67 17.86 11.15
C PHE A 18 1.82 19.27 10.57
N THR A 19 2.51 19.46 9.45
CA THR A 19 2.76 20.79 8.87
C THR A 19 1.80 21.21 7.77
N ILE A 20 1.20 20.28 7.01
CA ILE A 20 0.27 20.66 5.94
C ILE A 20 -1.12 21.01 6.52
N PRO A 21 -1.60 22.26 6.36
CA PRO A 21 -2.91 22.68 6.86
C PRO A 21 -4.06 21.93 6.17
N HIS A 22 -5.18 21.77 6.87
CA HIS A 22 -6.38 21.05 6.41
C HIS A 22 -7.03 21.62 5.14
N GLU A 23 -6.59 22.76 4.65
CA GLU A 23 -7.05 23.38 3.40
C GLU A 23 -6.61 22.58 2.16
N TYR A 24 -5.44 21.93 2.22
CA TYR A 24 -4.91 21.11 1.12
C TYR A 24 -4.98 19.61 1.42
N LYS A 25 -6.18 19.14 1.79
CA LYS A 25 -6.44 17.73 2.13
C LYS A 25 -5.98 16.77 1.04
N ASP A 26 -6.34 17.03 -0.22
CA ASP A 26 -6.01 16.12 -1.32
C ASP A 26 -4.51 16.04 -1.56
N LEU A 27 -3.81 17.18 -1.58
CA LEU A 27 -2.36 17.24 -1.74
C LEU A 27 -1.64 16.44 -0.63
N ARG A 28 -2.09 16.59 0.62
CA ARG A 28 -1.56 15.85 1.76
C ARG A 28 -1.75 14.35 1.59
N VAL A 29 -2.94 13.91 1.17
CA VAL A 29 -3.24 12.49 0.96
C VAL A 29 -2.36 11.91 -0.13
N TRP A 30 -2.24 12.59 -1.28
CA TRP A 30 -1.40 12.11 -2.38
C TRP A 30 0.07 11.99 -2.00
N ILE A 31 0.64 13.00 -1.33
CA ILE A 31 2.02 12.98 -0.85
C ILE A 31 2.24 11.82 0.14
N PHE A 32 1.28 11.58 1.03
CA PHE A 32 1.36 10.50 2.01
C PHE A 32 1.31 9.12 1.35
N ILE A 33 0.44 8.94 0.35
CA ILE A 33 0.34 7.71 -0.45
C ILE A 33 1.66 7.46 -1.21
N THR A 34 2.23 8.48 -1.84
CA THR A 34 3.49 8.32 -2.57
C THR A 34 4.64 7.93 -1.62
N MET A 35 4.78 8.59 -0.47
CA MET A 35 5.83 8.27 0.50
C MET A 35 5.66 6.87 1.10
N THR A 36 4.44 6.43 1.40
CA THR A 36 4.17 5.08 1.89
C THR A 36 4.52 4.01 0.85
N ILE A 37 4.23 4.23 -0.44
CA ILE A 37 4.62 3.31 -1.53
C ILE A 37 6.14 3.22 -1.66
N VAL A 38 6.85 4.36 -1.64
CA VAL A 38 8.32 4.38 -1.68
C VAL A 38 8.90 3.60 -0.50
N LYS A 39 8.38 3.84 0.71
CA LYS A 39 8.79 3.10 1.92
C LYS A 39 8.57 1.60 1.77
N ALA A 40 7.41 1.18 1.27
CA ALA A 40 7.09 -0.22 1.06
C ALA A 40 8.07 -0.89 0.08
N ALA A 41 8.46 -0.21 -1.01
CA ALA A 41 9.46 -0.71 -1.95
C ALA A 41 10.84 -0.91 -1.30
N TYR A 42 11.29 0.02 -0.44
CA TYR A 42 12.54 -0.12 0.30
C TYR A 42 12.50 -1.25 1.34
N ILE A 43 11.36 -1.45 2.03
CA ILE A 43 11.17 -2.56 2.98
C ILE A 43 11.24 -3.90 2.24
N VAL A 44 10.50 -4.05 1.15
CA VAL A 44 10.46 -5.29 0.36
C VAL A 44 11.81 -5.56 -0.32
N GLY A 45 12.47 -4.53 -0.82
CA GLY A 45 13.75 -4.66 -1.52
C GLY A 45 14.90 -5.07 -0.60
N GLU A 46 15.03 -4.46 0.57
CA GLU A 46 16.18 -4.70 1.46
C GLU A 46 15.87 -5.67 2.60
N PHE A 47 14.82 -5.44 3.38
CA PHE A 47 14.57 -6.26 4.58
C PHE A 47 14.08 -7.67 4.26
N MET A 48 13.53 -7.87 3.07
CA MET A 48 13.11 -9.21 2.64
C MET A 48 14.18 -9.94 1.81
N HIS A 49 15.34 -9.33 1.54
CA HIS A 49 16.44 -9.90 0.72
C HIS A 49 15.98 -10.46 -0.66
N LEU A 50 14.80 -10.03 -1.14
CA LEU A 50 14.10 -10.60 -2.29
C LEU A 50 14.74 -10.27 -3.64
N ARG A 51 15.75 -9.40 -3.65
CA ARG A 51 16.31 -8.83 -4.88
C ARG A 51 17.09 -9.84 -5.74
N TYR A 52 17.57 -10.94 -5.16
CA TYR A 52 18.35 -11.94 -5.92
C TYR A 52 17.95 -13.42 -5.71
N GLU A 53 17.42 -13.83 -4.56
CA GLU A 53 17.22 -15.27 -4.27
C GLU A 53 15.76 -15.73 -4.13
N ALA A 54 14.81 -14.82 -3.90
CA ALA A 54 13.50 -15.21 -3.36
C ALA A 54 12.28 -14.76 -4.20
N LYS A 55 12.34 -14.94 -5.53
CA LYS A 55 11.18 -14.75 -6.42
C LYS A 55 9.94 -15.53 -5.92
N PHE A 56 10.15 -16.66 -5.28
CA PHE A 56 9.10 -17.51 -4.71
C PHE A 56 8.37 -16.86 -3.52
N LEU A 57 9.08 -16.14 -2.64
CA LEU A 57 8.47 -15.40 -1.52
C LEU A 57 7.64 -14.21 -2.01
N LEU A 58 8.06 -13.55 -3.10
CA LEU A 58 7.24 -12.50 -3.72
C LEU A 58 5.91 -13.08 -4.25
N TRP A 59 5.94 -14.25 -4.90
CA TRP A 59 4.72 -14.96 -5.30
C TRP A 59 3.84 -15.36 -4.11
N SER A 60 4.44 -15.75 -2.97
CA SER A 60 3.67 -16.09 -1.76
C SER A 60 2.90 -14.92 -1.15
N ILE A 61 3.32 -13.68 -1.43
CA ILE A 61 2.64 -12.46 -0.98
C ILE A 61 1.68 -11.96 -2.07
N LEU A 62 2.11 -12.00 -3.33
CA LEU A 62 1.33 -11.51 -4.47
C LEU A 62 0.04 -12.32 -4.69
N VAL A 63 0.11 -13.65 -4.59
CA VAL A 63 -1.03 -14.55 -4.79
C VAL A 63 -2.18 -14.28 -3.81
N PRO A 64 -1.96 -14.24 -2.48
CA PRO A 64 -3.05 -13.93 -1.53
C PRO A 64 -3.58 -12.51 -1.70
N ILE A 65 -2.75 -11.52 -2.08
CA ILE A 65 -3.21 -10.16 -2.36
C ILE A 65 -4.15 -10.13 -3.57
N ILE A 66 -3.76 -10.78 -4.68
CA ILE A 66 -4.60 -10.87 -5.89
C ILE A 66 -5.93 -11.56 -5.57
N PHE A 67 -5.89 -12.64 -4.78
CA PHE A 67 -7.08 -13.34 -4.35
C PHE A 67 -8.04 -12.45 -3.55
N ILE A 68 -7.51 -11.63 -2.62
CA ILE A 68 -8.32 -10.67 -1.83
C ILE A 68 -8.96 -9.61 -2.74
N VAL A 69 -8.20 -9.04 -3.68
CA VAL A 69 -8.73 -8.01 -4.61
C VAL A 69 -9.84 -8.61 -5.47
N TRP A 70 -9.64 -9.81 -6.01
CA TRP A 70 -10.65 -10.51 -6.80
C TRP A 70 -11.92 -10.79 -5.98
N MET A 71 -11.77 -11.25 -4.74
CA MET A 71 -12.89 -11.51 -3.84
C MET A 71 -13.68 -10.23 -3.49
N LEU A 72 -12.99 -9.11 -3.25
CA LEU A 72 -13.63 -7.82 -3.02
C LEU A 72 -14.48 -7.39 -4.22
N VAL A 73 -13.96 -7.53 -5.45
CA VAL A 73 -14.71 -7.22 -6.67
C VAL A 73 -15.93 -8.13 -6.80
N ALA A 74 -15.77 -9.43 -6.55
CA ALA A 74 -16.88 -10.38 -6.60
C ALA A 74 -17.98 -10.06 -5.59
N PHE A 75 -17.61 -9.75 -4.33
CA PHE A 75 -18.58 -9.38 -3.29
C PHE A 75 -19.28 -8.05 -3.57
N ILE A 76 -18.58 -7.07 -4.15
CA ILE A 76 -19.22 -5.83 -4.59
C ILE A 76 -20.19 -6.12 -5.73
N TYR A 77 -19.80 -6.93 -6.71
CA TYR A 77 -20.66 -7.27 -7.84
C TYR A 77 -21.91 -8.03 -7.40
N GLU A 78 -21.77 -9.06 -6.56
CA GLU A 78 -22.93 -9.76 -5.98
C GLU A 78 -23.76 -8.85 -5.10
N GLY A 79 -23.14 -8.02 -4.26
CA GLY A 79 -23.85 -7.08 -3.39
C GLY A 79 -24.69 -6.07 -4.19
N VAL A 80 -24.16 -5.57 -5.33
CA VAL A 80 -24.90 -4.69 -6.24
C VAL A 80 -26.01 -5.45 -6.97
N ALA A 81 -25.78 -6.69 -7.41
CA ALA A 81 -26.79 -7.52 -8.06
C ALA A 81 -27.97 -7.84 -7.13
N MET A 82 -27.70 -8.09 -5.84
CA MET A 82 -28.73 -8.27 -4.80
C MET A 82 -29.50 -6.98 -4.53
N ALA A 83 -28.81 -5.83 -4.51
CA ALA A 83 -29.44 -4.53 -4.30
C ALA A 83 -30.35 -4.11 -5.47
N ASP A 84 -30.01 -4.50 -6.70
CA ASP A 84 -30.78 -4.21 -7.93
C ASP A 84 -31.94 -5.20 -8.18
N GLY A 85 -32.18 -6.15 -7.27
CA GLY A 85 -33.28 -7.12 -7.34
C GLY A 85 -33.20 -8.07 -8.53
N LYS A 86 -32.00 -8.28 -9.10
CA LYS A 86 -31.77 -9.15 -10.27
C LYS A 86 -31.56 -10.63 -9.90
N LEU A 87 -31.85 -11.00 -8.65
CA LEU A 87 -31.88 -12.36 -8.11
C LEU A 87 -33.13 -12.53 -7.24
#